data_AF-A0A1E7IFQ0-F1
#
_entry.id   AF-A0A1E7IFQ0-F1
#
_cell.length_a   1.000
_cell.length_b   1.000
_cell.length_c   1.000
_cell.angle_alpha   90.00
_cell.angle_beta   90.00
_cell.angle_gamma   90.00
#
_symmetry.space_group_name_H-M   'P 1'
#
loop_
_entity.id
_entity.type
_entity.pdbx_description
1 polymer ?
#
loop_
_entity_poly.entity_id
_entity_poly.type
_entity_poly.pdbx_seq_one_letter_code
_entity_poly.pdbx_strand_id
1 'polypeptide(L)'
;MGDCDCPKIPAAAESRTASCREMVAKCQATMTRRAADEELFEEYGQAKERYIEGNTFARKREWDSAIEAFEDAARIWEGLAKESQSVNGEKAADAARQARDAADLAREYRERQSG
;
A
#
# COMPACT_ATOMS: atom_id res chain seq x y z
N MET A 1 -15.74 31.75 -59.44
CA MET A 1 -16.01 31.15 -58.12
C MET A 1 -15.04 30.00 -57.99
N GLY A 2 -14.01 30.16 -57.15
CA GLY A 2 -12.97 29.14 -57.00
C GLY A 2 -13.48 28.04 -56.08
N ASP A 3 -13.52 26.82 -56.59
CA ASP A 3 -13.70 25.62 -55.77
C ASP A 3 -12.52 25.50 -54.81
N CYS A 4 -12.79 25.72 -53.52
CA CYS A 4 -11.85 25.40 -52.46
C CYS A 4 -11.92 23.90 -52.17
N ASP A 5 -11.06 23.13 -52.82
CA ASP A 5 -10.79 21.73 -52.46
C ASP A 5 -9.99 21.68 -51.16
N CYS A 6 -10.69 21.72 -50.03
CA CYS A 6 -10.09 21.39 -48.74
C CYS A 6 -9.93 19.85 -48.68
N PRO A 7 -8.71 19.31 -48.53
CA PRO A 7 -8.52 17.86 -48.47
C PRO A 7 -9.29 17.31 -47.26
N LYS A 8 -10.12 16.29 -47.50
CA LYS A 8 -10.87 15.59 -46.46
C LYS A 8 -9.86 15.01 -45.45
N ILE A 9 -9.87 15.52 -44.22
CA ILE A 9 -9.05 15.07 -43.07
C ILE A 9 -9.81 14.14 -42.09
N PRO A 10 -10.81 13.30 -42.47
CA PRO A 10 -11.53 12.51 -41.45
C PRO A 10 -10.63 11.44 -40.83
N ALA A 11 -9.87 10.68 -41.62
CA ALA A 11 -9.02 9.60 -41.12
C ALA A 11 -7.87 10.10 -40.21
N ALA A 12 -7.27 11.24 -40.54
CA ALA A 12 -6.23 11.84 -39.69
C ALA A 12 -6.80 12.52 -38.45
N ALA A 13 -8.07 12.92 -38.44
CA ALA A 13 -8.77 13.38 -37.23
C ALA A 13 -9.16 12.21 -36.31
N GLU A 14 -9.59 11.08 -36.88
CA GLU A 14 -9.89 9.83 -36.16
C GLU A 14 -8.64 9.22 -35.53
N SER A 15 -7.52 9.17 -36.28
CA SER A 15 -6.23 8.70 -35.77
C SER A 15 -5.73 9.59 -34.61
N ARG A 16 -5.82 10.92 -34.75
CA ARG A 16 -5.44 11.86 -33.69
C ARG A 16 -6.32 11.74 -32.46
N THR A 17 -7.63 11.55 -32.62
CA THR A 17 -8.55 11.35 -31.48
C THR A 17 -8.33 10.01 -30.78
N ALA A 18 -7.98 8.93 -31.51
CA ALA A 18 -7.59 7.66 -30.93
C ALA A 18 -6.28 7.79 -30.10
N SER A 19 -5.25 8.44 -30.64
CA SER A 19 -4.02 8.70 -29.89
C SER A 19 -4.24 9.58 -28.64
N CYS A 20 -5.11 10.59 -28.73
CA CYS A 20 -5.49 11.38 -27.56
C CYS A 20 -6.21 10.53 -26.51
N ARG A 21 -7.14 9.63 -26.91
CA ARG A 21 -7.82 8.72 -25.97
C ARG A 21 -6.85 7.75 -25.30
N GLU A 22 -5.90 7.20 -26.04
CA GLU A 22 -4.85 6.32 -25.50
C GLU A 22 -3.98 7.06 -24.48
N MET A 23 -3.58 8.29 -24.78
CA MET A 23 -2.77 9.09 -23.87
C MET A 23 -3.54 9.50 -22.60
N VAL A 24 -4.83 9.85 -22.73
CA VAL A 24 -5.71 10.08 -21.58
C VAL A 24 -5.84 8.82 -20.73
N ALA A 25 -6.03 7.65 -21.34
CA ALA A 25 -6.11 6.38 -20.61
C ALA A 25 -4.81 6.05 -19.86
N LYS A 26 -3.63 6.29 -20.47
CA LYS A 26 -2.33 6.13 -19.80
C LYS A 26 -2.15 7.11 -18.63
N CYS A 27 -2.55 8.36 -18.81
CA CYS A 27 -2.53 9.36 -17.73
C CYS A 27 -3.48 8.96 -16.59
N GLN A 28 -4.70 8.52 -16.91
CA GLN A 28 -5.67 8.02 -15.93
C GLN A 28 -5.11 6.82 -15.16
N ALA A 29 -4.58 5.81 -15.85
CA ALA A 29 -3.97 4.64 -15.21
C ALA A 29 -2.79 5.02 -14.30
N THR A 30 -1.98 6.00 -14.70
CA THR A 30 -0.86 6.50 -13.87
C THR A 30 -1.36 7.22 -12.62
N MET A 31 -2.41 8.04 -12.74
CA MET A 31 -3.04 8.73 -11.62
C MET A 31 -3.68 7.74 -10.65
N THR A 32 -4.40 6.73 -11.15
CA THR A 32 -4.99 5.66 -10.32
C THR A 32 -3.90 4.86 -9.61
N ARG A 33 -2.79 4.54 -10.29
CA ARG A 33 -1.66 3.85 -9.64
C ARG A 33 -1.02 4.69 -8.55
N ARG A 34 -0.85 5.99 -8.78
CA ARG A 34 -0.32 6.92 -7.75
C ARG A 34 -1.26 7.08 -6.58
N ALA A 35 -2.56 7.18 -6.81
CA ALA A 35 -3.56 7.24 -5.73
C ALA A 35 -3.54 5.96 -4.89
N ALA A 36 -3.42 4.79 -5.53
CA ALA A 36 -3.24 3.52 -4.82
C ALA A 36 -1.91 3.48 -4.03
N ASP A 37 -0.81 3.98 -4.60
CA ASP A 37 0.48 4.10 -3.90
C ASP A 37 0.41 5.05 -2.68
N GLU A 38 -0.49 6.05 -2.71
CA GLU A 38 -0.71 7.04 -1.64
C GLU A 38 -1.63 6.49 -0.53
N GLU A 39 -2.67 5.75 -0.88
CA GLU A 39 -3.53 5.02 0.08
C GLU A 39 -2.74 3.92 0.81
N LEU A 40 -1.88 3.20 0.07
CA LEU A 40 -0.90 2.26 0.64
C LEU A 40 0.06 2.95 1.64
N PHE A 41 0.34 4.24 1.50
CA PHE A 41 1.22 4.98 2.41
C PHE A 41 0.53 5.28 3.75
N GLU A 42 -0.77 5.59 3.75
CA GLU A 42 -1.53 5.87 4.97
C GLU A 42 -1.69 4.60 5.83
N GLU A 43 -2.13 3.50 5.24
CA GLU A 43 -2.28 2.22 5.94
C GLU A 43 -0.93 1.70 6.46
N TYR A 44 0.14 1.85 5.67
CA TYR A 44 1.49 1.50 6.11
C TYR A 44 1.90 2.35 7.32
N GLY A 45 1.54 3.63 7.32
CA GLY A 45 1.75 4.55 8.44
C GLY A 45 1.03 4.08 9.71
N GLN A 46 -0.25 3.73 9.59
CA GLN A 46 -1.06 3.20 10.71
C GLN A 46 -0.46 1.92 11.30
N ALA A 47 -0.05 0.98 10.45
CA ALA A 47 0.61 -0.25 10.91
C ALA A 47 1.91 0.02 11.68
N LYS A 48 2.70 1.00 11.21
CA LYS A 48 3.93 1.43 11.89
C LYS A 48 3.64 2.04 13.26
N GLU A 49 2.58 2.84 13.40
CA GLU A 49 2.17 3.39 14.68
C GLU A 49 1.79 2.28 15.66
N ARG A 50 0.98 1.29 15.23
CA ARG A 50 0.65 0.12 16.06
C ARG A 50 1.88 -0.68 16.48
N TYR A 51 2.86 -0.84 15.59
CA TYR A 51 4.12 -1.48 15.95
C TYR A 51 4.91 -0.69 17.02
N ILE A 52 4.89 0.64 16.96
CA ILE A 52 5.53 1.51 17.96
C ILE A 52 4.78 1.42 19.30
N GLU A 53 3.45 1.36 19.29
CA GLU A 53 2.62 1.11 20.46
C GLU A 53 2.96 -0.23 21.11
N GLY A 54 3.04 -1.31 20.31
CA GLY A 54 3.44 -2.64 20.78
C GLY A 54 4.80 -2.63 21.48
N ASN A 55 5.79 -1.95 20.90
CA ASN A 55 7.09 -1.74 21.53
C ASN A 55 7.00 -0.96 22.85
N THR A 56 6.09 0.02 22.91
CA THR A 56 5.89 0.84 24.11
C THR A 56 5.26 0.01 25.24
N PHE A 57 4.26 -0.81 24.92
CA PHE A 57 3.65 -1.75 25.85
C PHE A 57 4.65 -2.82 26.32
N ALA A 58 5.44 -3.39 25.40
CA ALA A 58 6.48 -4.36 25.74
C ALA A 58 7.52 -3.79 26.71
N ARG A 59 7.95 -2.54 26.53
CA ARG A 59 8.87 -1.86 27.47
C ARG A 59 8.27 -1.68 28.86
N LYS A 60 6.95 -1.50 28.95
CA LYS A 60 6.21 -1.44 30.22
C LYS A 60 5.86 -2.81 30.79
N ARG A 61 6.21 -3.91 30.10
CA ARG A 61 5.82 -5.28 30.42
C ARG A 61 4.31 -5.54 30.38
N GLU A 62 3.59 -4.70 29.64
CA GLU A 62 2.16 -4.86 29.36
C GLU A 62 2.01 -5.83 28.18
N TRP A 63 2.31 -7.11 28.41
CA TRP A 63 2.51 -8.07 27.30
C TRP A 63 1.26 -8.33 26.48
N ASP A 64 0.08 -8.38 27.10
CA ASP A 64 -1.17 -8.60 26.37
C ASP A 64 -1.46 -7.44 25.39
N SER A 65 -1.32 -6.20 25.86
CA SER A 65 -1.45 -5.01 24.99
C SER A 65 -0.37 -4.96 23.92
N ALA A 66 0.85 -5.42 24.22
CA ALA A 66 1.93 -5.50 23.25
C ALA A 66 1.62 -6.50 22.14
N ILE A 67 1.13 -7.69 22.50
CA ILE A 67 0.74 -8.74 21.55
C ILE A 67 -0.35 -8.22 20.62
N GLU A 68 -1.40 -7.61 21.17
CA GLU A 68 -2.51 -7.06 20.37
C GLU A 68 -2.03 -6.02 19.36
N ALA A 69 -1.21 -5.06 19.80
CA ALA A 69 -0.69 -4.01 18.94
C ALA A 69 0.26 -4.53 17.84
N PHE A 70 1.09 -5.54 18.15
CA PHE A 70 1.93 -6.19 17.15
C PHE A 70 1.12 -7.02 16.15
N GLU A 71 0.10 -7.74 16.61
CA GLU A 71 -0.80 -8.48 15.73
C GLU A 71 -1.59 -7.55 14.80
N ASP A 72 -2.05 -6.40 15.30
CA ASP A 72 -2.69 -5.37 14.48
C ASP A 72 -1.76 -4.84 13.39
N ALA A 73 -0.53 -4.48 13.75
CA ALA A 73 0.48 -4.05 12.78
C ALA A 73 0.74 -5.11 11.71
N ALA A 74 0.89 -6.37 12.12
CA ALA A 74 1.12 -7.49 11.22
C ALA A 74 -0.05 -7.69 10.24
N ARG A 75 -1.30 -7.63 10.72
CA ARG A 75 -2.49 -7.81 9.86
C ARG A 75 -2.57 -6.76 8.76
N ILE A 76 -2.31 -5.49 9.09
CA ILE A 76 -2.36 -4.40 8.11
C ILE A 76 -1.26 -4.59 7.06
N TRP A 77 -0.02 -4.82 7.50
CA TRP A 77 1.10 -5.06 6.58
C TRP A 77 0.94 -6.33 5.72
N GLU A 78 0.30 -7.38 6.22
CA GLU A 78 -0.06 -8.58 5.43
C GLU A 78 -1.11 -8.27 4.35
N GLY A 79 -2.07 -7.38 4.64
CA GLY A 79 -3.04 -6.88 3.66
C GLY A 79 -2.33 -6.13 2.53
N LEU A 80 -1.50 -5.15 2.91
CA LEU A 80 -0.71 -4.35 1.98
C LEU A 80 0.23 -5.19 1.09
N ALA A 81 0.84 -6.23 1.67
CA ALA A 81 1.71 -7.14 0.94
C ALA A 81 0.97 -7.98 -0.13
N LYS A 82 -0.31 -8.31 0.09
CA LYS A 82 -1.12 -9.09 -0.86
C LYS A 82 -1.61 -8.25 -2.03
N GLU A 83 -1.88 -6.97 -1.80
CA GLU A 83 -2.45 -6.07 -2.81
C GLU A 83 -1.39 -5.44 -3.71
N SER A 84 -0.14 -5.42 -3.26
CA SER A 84 0.95 -4.70 -3.91
C SER A 84 1.97 -5.64 -4.55
N GLN A 85 2.04 -5.65 -5.89
CA GLN A 85 3.22 -6.13 -6.64
C GLN A 85 4.34 -5.08 -6.68
N SER A 86 4.29 -4.04 -5.83
CA SER A 86 5.27 -2.96 -5.79
C SER A 86 6.33 -3.18 -4.70
N VAL A 87 7.43 -2.42 -4.76
CA VAL A 87 8.48 -2.40 -3.73
C VAL A 87 7.91 -2.12 -2.33
N ASN A 88 6.75 -1.46 -2.23
CA ASN A 88 6.08 -1.23 -0.95
C ASN A 88 5.41 -2.51 -0.40
N GLY A 89 4.99 -3.43 -1.27
CA GLY A 89 4.43 -4.74 -0.87
C GLY A 89 5.49 -5.65 -0.26
N GLU A 90 6.69 -5.71 -0.84
CA GLU A 90 7.83 -6.46 -0.28
C GLU A 90 8.22 -5.91 1.10
N LYS A 91 8.33 -4.58 1.24
CA LYS A 91 8.60 -3.95 2.54
C LYS A 91 7.51 -4.23 3.57
N ALA A 92 6.25 -4.21 3.16
CA ALA A 92 5.13 -4.56 4.03
C ALA A 92 5.22 -6.04 4.47
N ALA A 93 5.56 -6.95 3.56
CA ALA A 93 5.75 -8.36 3.92
C ALA A 93 6.88 -8.56 4.95
N ASP A 94 7.99 -7.82 4.82
CA ASP A 94 9.10 -7.87 5.77
C ASP A 94 8.72 -7.27 7.14
N ALA A 95 7.98 -6.17 7.14
CA ALA A 95 7.48 -5.54 8.35
C ALA A 95 6.45 -6.42 9.08
N ALA A 96 5.56 -7.07 8.33
CA ALA A 96 4.60 -8.04 8.86
C ALA A 96 5.30 -9.19 9.61
N ARG A 97 6.36 -9.77 9.02
CA ARG A 97 7.13 -10.84 9.69
C ARG A 97 7.76 -10.36 10.99
N GLN A 98 8.37 -9.17 10.99
CA GLN A 98 8.95 -8.59 12.21
C GLN A 98 7.89 -8.35 13.30
N ALA A 99 6.69 -7.90 12.93
CA ALA A 99 5.60 -7.74 13.88
C ALA A 99 5.12 -9.09 14.46
N ARG A 100 5.04 -10.15 13.64
CA ARG A 100 4.73 -11.50 14.12
C ARG A 100 5.79 -12.01 15.10
N ASP A 101 7.07 -11.89 14.75
CA ASP A 101 8.17 -12.31 15.61
C ASP A 101 8.15 -11.55 16.95
N ALA A 102 7.82 -10.26 16.93
CA ALA A 102 7.68 -9.44 18.13
C ALA A 102 6.47 -9.87 19.00
N ALA A 103 5.34 -10.22 18.38
CA ALA A 103 4.17 -10.75 19.07
C ALA A 103 4.48 -12.11 19.73
N ASP A 104 5.17 -13.01 19.01
CA ASP A 104 5.60 -14.31 19.52
C ASP A 104 6.51 -14.16 20.73
N LEU A 105 7.51 -13.27 20.63
CA LEU A 105 8.41 -12.96 21.74
C LEU A 105 7.66 -12.37 22.94
N ALA A 106 6.67 -11.50 22.72
CA ALA A 106 5.84 -10.97 23.79
C ALA A 106 5.00 -12.06 24.48
N ARG A 107 4.50 -13.06 23.74
CA ARG A 107 3.82 -14.23 24.33
C ARG A 107 4.76 -15.05 25.20
N GLU A 108 5.99 -15.30 24.76
CA GLU A 108 7.00 -15.99 25.59
C GLU A 108 7.27 -15.24 26.90
N TYR A 109 7.43 -13.91 26.86
CA TYR A 109 7.67 -13.12 28.06
C TYR A 109 6.50 -13.12 29.04
N ARG A 110 5.27 -13.13 28.52
CA ARG A 110 4.05 -13.26 29.33
C ARG A 110 4.01 -14.58 30.07
N GLU A 111 4.29 -15.68 29.37
CA GLU A 111 4.31 -17.03 29.96
C GLU A 111 5.37 -17.16 31.04
N ARG A 112 6.59 -16.64 30.80
CA ARG A 112 7.68 -16.64 31.79
C ARG A 112 7.39 -15.82 33.05
N GLN A 113 6.44 -14.89 33.02
CA GLN A 113 6.03 -14.11 34.19
C GLN A 113 4.83 -14.70 34.93
N SER A 114 4.17 -15.70 34.33
CA SER A 114 3.00 -16.36 34.90
C SER A 114 3.34 -17.69 35.60
N GLY A 115 4.58 -18.20 35.43
CA GLY A 115 5.11 -19.40 36.08
C GLY A 115 6.10 -19.08 37.17
#